data_AF-X1D5S9-F1
#
_entry.id   AF-X1D5S9-F1
#
_cell.length_a   1.000
_cell.length_b   1.000
_cell.length_c   1.000
_cell.angle_alpha   90.00
_cell.angle_beta   90.00
_cell.angle_gamma   90.00
#
_symmetry.space_group_name_H-M   'P 1'
#
loop_
_entity.id
_entity.type
_entity.pdbx_description
1 polymer ?
#
loop_
_entity_poly.entity_id
_entity_poly.type
_entity_poly.pdbx_seq_one_letter_code
_entity_poly.pdbx_strand_id
1 'polypeptide(L)'
;MTKLATLRDKKLLSEMGISINALGNASKAKVEGAETLVIEEFTGCRSVDFVTEPGAGGSVTFYESDRNRDVDLVELSALKERRPDLVKAIESAVREEIKQEVKHKMELEQRVTELEGQIETLTTERDDLKTKMAEAEKAKVKAEAQAVIKEAVDKAELPDAAKERLTERFKDAETAEGIEEAIKSEIDYIAKLSEAGKV
;
A
#
# COMPACT_ATOMS: atom_id res chain seq x y z
N MET A 1 9.79 -25.30 -28.30
CA MET A 1 10.32 -26.26 -29.30
C MET A 1 11.84 -26.50 -29.22
N THR A 2 12.53 -26.13 -28.13
CA THR A 2 14.00 -26.24 -28.02
C THR A 2 14.50 -27.66 -27.72
N LYS A 3 13.75 -28.48 -26.97
CA LYS A 3 14.20 -29.81 -26.51
C LYS A 3 14.35 -30.85 -27.63
N LEU A 4 13.40 -30.94 -28.56
CA LEU A 4 13.45 -31.87 -29.69
C LEU A 4 14.56 -31.50 -30.69
N ALA A 5 14.78 -30.20 -30.91
CA ALA A 5 15.89 -29.72 -31.72
C ALA A 5 17.24 -30.15 -31.13
N THR A 6 17.42 -30.02 -29.80
CA THR A 6 18.64 -30.49 -29.13
C THR A 6 18.84 -32.00 -29.23
N LEU A 7 17.78 -32.81 -29.18
CA LEU A 7 17.87 -34.27 -29.35
C LEU A 7 18.23 -34.65 -30.79
N ARG A 8 17.69 -33.95 -31.79
CA ARG A 8 18.08 -34.09 -33.19
C ARG A 8 19.55 -33.77 -33.41
N ASP A 9 20.03 -32.65 -32.87
CA ASP A 9 21.40 -32.20 -33.05
C ASP A 9 22.40 -33.16 -32.35
N LYS A 10 21.98 -33.81 -31.26
CA LYS A 10 22.73 -34.88 -30.58
C LYS A 10 22.56 -36.28 -31.19
N LYS A 11 21.81 -36.43 -32.29
CA LYS A 11 21.47 -37.71 -32.94
C LYS A 11 20.76 -38.73 -32.03
N LEU A 12 20.06 -38.26 -31.00
CA LEU A 12 19.29 -39.08 -30.07
C LEU A 12 17.79 -39.08 -30.37
N LEU A 13 17.38 -38.48 -31.49
CA LEU A 13 15.96 -38.41 -31.87
C LEU A 13 15.38 -39.79 -32.20
N SER A 14 16.19 -40.73 -32.70
CA SER A 14 15.79 -42.11 -32.98
C SER A 14 15.47 -42.93 -31.74
N GLU A 15 15.94 -42.49 -30.56
CA GLU A 15 15.66 -43.14 -29.28
C GLU A 15 14.29 -42.74 -28.72
N MET A 16 13.62 -41.74 -29.30
CA MET A 16 12.29 -41.31 -28.89
C MET A 16 11.23 -42.17 -29.59
N GLY A 17 10.27 -42.65 -28.82
CA GLY A 17 9.04 -43.26 -29.32
C GLY A 17 8.04 -42.22 -29.82
N ILE A 18 7.07 -42.70 -30.60
CA ILE A 18 5.92 -41.92 -31.05
C ILE A 18 4.66 -42.54 -30.42
N SER A 19 3.84 -41.69 -29.79
CA SER A 19 2.52 -42.04 -29.29
C SER A 19 1.45 -41.35 -30.14
N ILE A 20 0.45 -42.10 -30.58
CA ILE A 20 -0.61 -41.62 -31.46
C ILE A 20 -1.95 -41.75 -30.73
N ASN A 21 -2.70 -40.66 -30.65
CA ASN A 21 -4.08 -40.66 -30.19
C ASN A 21 -4.99 -40.41 -31.38
N ALA A 22 -5.64 -41.45 -31.87
CA ALA A 22 -6.49 -41.42 -33.05
C ALA A 22 -7.81 -42.16 -32.82
N LEU A 23 -8.81 -41.79 -33.62
CA LEU A 23 -10.11 -42.42 -33.71
C LEU A 23 -10.13 -43.27 -34.98
N GLY A 24 -10.76 -44.43 -34.92
CA GLY A 24 -10.79 -45.36 -36.04
C GLY A 24 -11.79 -46.50 -35.85
N ASN A 25 -12.01 -47.24 -36.93
CA ASN A 25 -12.81 -48.46 -36.92
C ASN A 25 -11.89 -49.65 -36.66
N ALA A 26 -12.29 -50.55 -35.77
CA ALA A 26 -11.54 -51.76 -35.47
C ALA A 26 -12.46 -52.97 -35.40
N SER A 27 -11.97 -54.11 -35.89
CA SER A 27 -12.65 -55.40 -35.84
C SER A 27 -11.86 -56.42 -35.02
N LYS A 28 -12.56 -57.39 -34.43
CA LYS A 28 -11.91 -58.47 -33.66
C LYS A 28 -11.34 -59.50 -34.63
N ALA A 29 -10.06 -59.81 -34.49
CA ALA A 29 -9.40 -60.84 -35.28
C ALA A 29 -8.39 -61.62 -34.44
N LYS A 30 -7.99 -62.79 -34.93
CA LYS A 30 -6.94 -63.60 -34.31
C LYS A 30 -5.65 -63.42 -35.10
N VAL A 31 -4.67 -62.73 -34.53
CA VAL A 31 -3.34 -62.50 -35.13
C VAL A 31 -2.33 -63.30 -34.33
N GLU A 32 -1.55 -64.15 -35.00
CA GLU A 32 -0.51 -64.99 -34.38
C GLU A 32 -0.98 -65.81 -33.15
N GLY A 33 -2.24 -66.24 -33.16
CA GLY A 33 -2.80 -67.07 -32.08
C GLY A 33 -3.45 -66.28 -30.94
N ALA A 34 -3.30 -64.96 -30.89
CA ALA A 34 -3.91 -64.08 -29.89
C ALA A 34 -5.14 -63.35 -30.45
N GLU A 35 -6.19 -63.23 -29.64
CA GLU A 35 -7.33 -62.36 -29.96
C GLU A 35 -6.92 -60.90 -29.81
N THR A 36 -7.06 -60.11 -30.87
CA THR A 36 -6.71 -58.70 -30.87
C THR A 36 -7.71 -57.88 -31.70
N LEU A 37 -7.66 -56.57 -31.56
CA LEU A 37 -8.41 -55.64 -32.39
C LEU A 37 -7.53 -55.17 -33.54
N VAL A 38 -7.96 -55.45 -34.76
CA VAL A 38 -7.31 -54.95 -35.98
C VAL A 38 -8.00 -53.66 -36.38
N ILE A 39 -7.23 -52.57 -36.45
CA ILE A 39 -7.71 -51.27 -36.90
C ILE A 39 -7.85 -51.33 -38.43
N GLU A 40 -9.06 -51.12 -38.93
CA GLU A 40 -9.38 -51.15 -40.37
C GLU A 40 -9.15 -49.77 -41.01
N GLU A 41 -9.48 -48.70 -40.29
CA GLU A 41 -9.41 -47.33 -40.78
C GLU A 41 -9.22 -46.34 -39.62
N PHE A 42 -8.45 -45.27 -39.84
CA PHE A 42 -8.43 -44.09 -38.95
C PHE A 42 -9.40 -43.02 -39.49
N THR A 43 -10.38 -42.64 -38.67
CA THR A 43 -11.37 -41.61 -39.00
C THR A 43 -10.95 -40.21 -38.56
N GLY A 44 -9.99 -40.10 -37.64
CA GLY A 44 -9.43 -38.83 -37.20
C GLY A 44 -8.21 -38.98 -36.30
N CYS A 45 -7.33 -37.98 -36.28
CA CYS A 45 -6.17 -37.95 -35.39
C CYS A 45 -6.29 -36.77 -34.43
N ARG A 46 -6.17 -37.03 -33.13
CA ARG A 46 -6.25 -36.02 -32.06
C ARG A 46 -4.88 -35.45 -31.72
N SER A 47 -3.88 -36.31 -31.54
CA SER A 47 -2.51 -35.88 -31.23
C SER A 47 -1.46 -36.90 -31.65
N VAL A 48 -0.24 -36.41 -31.85
CA VAL A 48 0.98 -37.21 -32.06
C VAL A 48 2.07 -36.65 -31.16
N ASP A 49 2.52 -37.44 -30.20
CA ASP A 49 3.44 -37.01 -29.14
C ASP A 49 4.74 -37.83 -29.16
N PHE A 50 5.89 -37.17 -28.97
CA PHE A 50 7.17 -37.84 -28.78
C PHE A 50 7.32 -38.27 -27.32
N VAL A 51 7.47 -39.58 -27.10
CA VAL A 51 7.56 -40.20 -25.77
C VAL A 51 8.89 -40.91 -25.61
N THR A 52 9.33 -41.17 -24.38
CA THR A 52 10.61 -41.86 -24.12
C THR A 52 10.53 -43.36 -24.37
N GLU A 53 9.33 -43.96 -24.31
CA GLU A 53 9.11 -45.37 -24.57
C GLU A 53 7.91 -45.53 -25.53
N PRO A 54 8.12 -46.07 -26.76
CA PRO A 54 7.03 -46.31 -27.69
C PRO A 54 6.16 -47.49 -27.24
N GLY A 55 4.84 -47.40 -27.47
CA GLY A 55 3.96 -48.57 -27.42
C GLY A 55 3.77 -49.21 -26.03
N ALA A 56 3.83 -48.44 -24.94
CA ALA A 56 3.54 -48.91 -23.58
C ALA A 56 2.06 -49.33 -23.41
N GLY A 57 1.70 -50.51 -23.93
CA GLY A 57 0.41 -51.15 -23.71
C GLY A 57 -0.80 -50.40 -24.29
N GLY A 58 -0.63 -49.74 -25.45
CA GLY A 58 -1.66 -48.93 -26.09
C GLY A 58 -3.06 -49.56 -26.00
N SER A 59 -3.94 -48.92 -25.24
CA SER A 59 -5.29 -49.43 -24.98
C SER A 59 -6.25 -48.90 -26.04
N VAL A 60 -6.98 -49.80 -26.70
CA VAL A 60 -8.13 -49.42 -27.53
C VAL A 60 -9.33 -49.20 -26.61
N THR A 61 -9.68 -47.95 -26.37
CA THR A 61 -10.88 -47.59 -25.61
C THR A 61 -12.07 -47.52 -26.57
N PHE A 62 -13.12 -48.28 -26.28
CA PHE A 62 -14.38 -48.17 -27.02
C PHE A 62 -15.04 -46.83 -26.68
N TYR A 63 -15.17 -45.96 -27.68
CA TYR A 63 -16.03 -44.78 -27.59
C TYR A 63 -17.39 -45.15 -28.18
N GLU A 64 -18.41 -45.29 -27.32
CA GLU A 64 -19.80 -45.26 -27.78
C GLU A 64 -20.01 -43.93 -28.52
N SER A 65 -20.77 -43.97 -29.61
CA SER A 65 -20.96 -42.87 -30.56
C SER A 65 -21.72 -41.67 -29.96
N ASP A 66 -21.15 -41.00 -28.96
CA ASP A 66 -21.64 -39.74 -28.42
C ASP A 66 -20.96 -38.61 -29.20
N ARG A 67 -21.62 -38.15 -30.26
CA ARG A 67 -21.16 -37.08 -31.18
C ARG A 67 -21.07 -35.68 -30.52
N ASN A 68 -21.29 -35.58 -29.20
CA ASN A 68 -21.43 -34.30 -28.51
C ASN A 68 -20.31 -33.98 -27.50
N ARG A 69 -19.19 -34.71 -27.52
CA ARG A 69 -18.04 -34.43 -26.64
C ARG A 69 -16.79 -33.97 -27.37
N ASP A 70 -16.95 -33.30 -28.51
CA ASP A 70 -15.92 -32.37 -28.92
C ASP A 70 -16.06 -31.12 -28.06
N VAL A 71 -15.19 -31.03 -27.06
CA VAL A 71 -14.84 -29.76 -26.43
C VAL A 71 -14.00 -28.99 -27.45
N ASP A 72 -14.62 -28.67 -28.59
CA ASP A 72 -14.01 -27.83 -29.59
C ASP A 72 -13.69 -26.48 -28.95
N LEU A 73 -12.60 -25.88 -29.40
CA LEU A 73 -12.27 -24.48 -29.16
C LEU A 73 -13.43 -23.62 -29.70
N VAL A 74 -14.48 -23.41 -28.90
CA VAL A 74 -15.62 -22.60 -29.31
C VAL A 74 -15.16 -21.16 -29.38
N GLU A 75 -15.10 -20.61 -30.59
CA GLU A 75 -14.84 -19.19 -30.77
C GLU A 75 -15.96 -18.34 -30.16
N LEU A 76 -15.60 -17.17 -29.63
CA LEU A 76 -16.55 -16.26 -28.96
C LEU A 76 -17.71 -15.83 -29.86
N SER A 77 -17.50 -15.77 -31.18
CA SER A 77 -18.52 -15.51 -32.20
C SER A 77 -19.59 -16.60 -32.21
N ALA A 78 -19.17 -17.87 -32.31
CA ALA A 78 -20.07 -19.02 -32.30
C ALA A 78 -20.84 -19.15 -30.97
N LEU A 79 -20.20 -18.80 -29.84
CA LEU A 79 -20.86 -18.83 -28.53
C LEU A 79 -21.98 -17.78 -28.42
N LYS A 80 -21.78 -16.59 -28.99
CA LYS A 80 -22.79 -15.51 -29.03
C LYS A 80 -24.01 -15.87 -29.86
N GLU A 81 -23.82 -16.55 -30.99
CA GLU A 81 -24.92 -16.96 -31.87
C GLU A 81 -25.69 -18.15 -31.29
N ARG A 82 -24.98 -19.13 -30.70
CA ARG A 82 -25.58 -20.38 -30.21
C ARG A 82 -26.29 -20.23 -28.87
N ARG A 83 -25.88 -19.26 -28.05
CA ARG A 83 -26.41 -19.00 -26.69
C ARG A 83 -26.51 -17.50 -26.36
N PRO A 84 -27.41 -16.76 -27.03
CA PRO A 84 -27.62 -15.32 -26.75
C PRO A 84 -28.24 -15.07 -25.37
N ASP A 85 -28.88 -16.07 -24.78
CA ASP A 85 -29.41 -16.08 -23.42
C ASP A 85 -28.30 -15.95 -22.36
N LEU A 86 -27.23 -16.75 -22.49
CA LEU A 86 -26.09 -16.71 -21.57
C LEU A 86 -25.33 -15.38 -21.66
N VAL A 87 -25.17 -14.84 -22.87
CA VAL A 87 -24.51 -13.53 -23.07
C VAL A 87 -25.29 -12.42 -22.38
N LYS A 88 -26.62 -12.39 -22.54
CA LYS A 88 -27.48 -11.39 -21.86
C LYS A 88 -27.45 -11.52 -20.35
N ALA A 89 -27.43 -12.75 -19.83
CA ALA A 89 -27.32 -12.99 -18.39
C ALA A 89 -25.98 -12.47 -17.84
N ILE A 90 -24.87 -12.76 -18.53
CA ILE A 90 -23.54 -12.27 -18.15
C ILE A 90 -23.48 -10.74 -18.24
N GLU A 91 -23.96 -10.12 -19.32
CA GLU A 91 -24.01 -8.66 -19.45
C GLU A 91 -24.82 -8.01 -18.33
N SER A 92 -25.94 -8.61 -17.92
CA SER A 92 -26.74 -8.09 -16.81
C SER A 92 -26.02 -8.19 -15.47
N ALA A 93 -25.36 -9.32 -15.20
CA ALA A 93 -24.57 -9.52 -13.98
C ALA A 93 -23.40 -8.53 -13.91
N VAL A 94 -22.63 -8.41 -14.99
CA VAL A 94 -21.49 -7.47 -15.09
C VAL A 94 -21.96 -6.03 -14.95
N ARG A 95 -23.11 -5.65 -15.53
CA ARG A 95 -23.66 -4.29 -15.34
C ARG A 95 -24.04 -4.00 -13.90
N GLU A 96 -24.64 -4.95 -13.20
CA GLU A 96 -24.97 -4.76 -11.77
C GLU A 96 -23.70 -4.69 -10.91
N GLU A 97 -22.70 -5.51 -11.18
CA GLU A 97 -21.40 -5.45 -10.49
C GLU A 97 -20.70 -4.11 -10.73
N ILE A 98 -20.64 -3.62 -11.97
CA ILE A 98 -20.09 -2.29 -12.29
C ILE A 98 -20.87 -1.18 -11.59
N LYS A 99 -22.21 -1.26 -11.50
CA LYS A 99 -23.00 -0.25 -10.77
C LYS A 99 -22.65 -0.23 -9.29
N GLN A 100 -22.48 -1.40 -8.65
CA GLN A 100 -22.08 -1.48 -7.25
C GLN A 100 -20.66 -0.92 -7.04
N GLU A 101 -19.72 -1.28 -7.91
CA GLU A 101 -18.35 -0.76 -7.84
C GLU A 101 -18.29 0.76 -8.04
N VAL A 102 -19.03 1.29 -9.02
CA VAL A 102 -19.08 2.75 -9.27
C VAL A 102 -19.70 3.47 -8.09
N LYS A 103 -20.79 2.94 -7.52
CA LYS A 103 -21.41 3.52 -6.32
C LYS A 103 -20.43 3.52 -5.14
N HIS A 104 -19.73 2.42 -4.92
CA HIS A 104 -18.73 2.31 -3.86
C HIS A 104 -17.56 3.29 -4.07
N LYS A 105 -17.06 3.43 -5.30
CA LYS A 105 -16.02 4.40 -5.63
C LYS A 105 -16.49 5.84 -5.38
N MET A 106 -17.71 6.20 -5.76
CA MET A 106 -18.25 7.53 -5.48
C MET A 106 -18.39 7.79 -3.97
N GLU A 107 -18.84 6.82 -3.19
CA GLU A 107 -18.92 6.94 -1.73
C GLU A 107 -17.53 7.09 -1.08
N LEU A 108 -16.53 6.37 -1.60
CA LEU A 108 -15.14 6.51 -1.14
C LEU A 108 -14.57 7.88 -1.50
N GLU A 109 -14.77 8.35 -2.73
CA GLU A 109 -14.33 9.69 -3.17
C GLU A 109 -14.94 10.79 -2.29
N GLN A 110 -16.24 10.70 -1.99
CA GLN A 110 -16.90 11.63 -1.07
C GLN A 110 -16.27 11.62 0.32
N ARG A 111 -16.01 10.43 0.88
CA ARG A 111 -15.34 10.29 2.19
C ARG A 111 -13.92 10.84 2.18
N VAL A 112 -13.18 10.66 1.09
CA VAL A 112 -11.83 11.22 0.94
C VAL A 112 -11.90 12.74 0.98
N THR A 113 -12.80 13.36 0.21
CA THR A 113 -12.94 14.82 0.21
C THR A 113 -13.38 15.38 1.56
N GLU A 114 -14.25 14.67 2.29
CA GLU A 114 -14.66 15.07 3.64
C GLU A 114 -13.51 14.96 4.64
N LEU A 115 -12.75 13.86 4.60
CA LEU A 115 -11.59 13.65 5.47
C LEU A 115 -10.45 14.64 5.18
N GLU A 116 -10.21 14.96 3.91
CA GLU A 116 -9.23 15.99 3.52
C GLU A 116 -9.62 17.36 4.09
N GLY A 117 -10.91 17.73 4.02
CA GLY A 117 -11.42 18.95 4.66
C GLY A 117 -11.23 18.94 6.19
N GLN A 118 -11.54 17.83 6.85
CA GLN A 118 -11.33 17.69 8.30
C GLN A 118 -9.85 17.78 8.69
N ILE A 119 -8.95 17.21 7.88
CA ILE A 119 -7.51 17.30 8.11
C ILE A 119 -7.04 18.74 7.98
N GLU A 120 -7.51 19.48 6.99
CA GLU A 120 -7.16 20.91 6.83
C GLU A 120 -7.62 21.72 8.04
N THR A 121 -8.87 21.58 8.48
CA THR A 121 -9.40 22.29 9.66
C THR A 121 -8.64 21.94 10.93
N LEU A 122 -8.39 20.64 11.18
CA LEU A 122 -7.65 20.19 12.36
C LEU A 122 -6.19 20.66 12.32
N THR A 123 -5.60 20.76 11.14
CA THR A 123 -4.23 21.28 10.97
C THR A 123 -4.17 22.76 11.34
N THR A 124 -5.13 23.56 10.87
CA THR A 124 -5.22 24.98 11.23
C THR A 124 -5.47 25.18 12.72
N GLU A 125 -6.39 24.42 13.32
CA GLU A 125 -6.68 24.49 14.75
C GLU A 125 -5.47 24.10 15.60
N ARG A 126 -4.75 23.05 15.19
CA ARG A 126 -3.53 22.61 15.88
C ARG A 126 -2.43 23.67 15.81
N ASP A 127 -2.25 24.32 14.66
CA ASP A 127 -1.27 25.39 14.52
C ASP A 127 -1.63 26.63 15.35
N ASP A 128 -2.89 27.03 15.35
CA ASP A 128 -3.39 28.13 16.19
C ASP A 128 -3.30 27.83 17.70
N LEU A 129 -3.58 26.60 18.12
CA LEU A 129 -3.41 26.21 19.51
C LEU A 129 -1.94 26.17 19.90
N LYS A 130 -1.06 25.76 19.00
CA LYS A 130 0.38 25.72 19.25
C LYS A 130 0.97 27.12 19.42
N THR A 131 0.54 28.09 18.61
CA THR A 131 0.97 29.50 18.77
C THR A 131 0.46 30.08 20.08
N LYS A 132 -0.83 29.89 20.41
CA LYS A 132 -1.41 30.33 21.68
C LYS A 132 -0.74 29.69 22.89
N MET A 133 -0.40 28.40 22.84
CA MET A 133 0.35 27.75 23.91
C MET A 133 1.75 28.33 24.07
N ALA A 134 2.47 28.59 22.98
CA ALA A 134 3.80 29.20 23.05
C ALA A 134 3.76 30.63 23.62
N GLU A 135 2.75 31.42 23.28
CA GLU A 135 2.53 32.75 23.86
C GLU A 135 2.18 32.67 25.35
N ALA A 136 1.30 31.75 25.73
CA ALA A 136 0.93 31.54 27.13
C ALA A 136 2.11 31.06 27.98
N GLU A 137 2.95 30.18 27.43
CA GLU A 137 4.16 29.70 28.11
C GLU A 137 5.18 30.84 28.31
N LYS A 138 5.41 31.66 27.27
CA LYS A 138 6.26 32.87 27.40
C LYS A 138 5.70 33.85 28.44
N ALA A 139 4.39 34.08 28.45
CA ALA A 139 3.76 34.96 29.43
C ALA A 139 3.90 34.41 30.85
N LYS A 140 3.78 33.10 31.03
CA LYS A 140 3.97 32.43 32.32
C LYS A 140 5.41 32.54 32.81
N VAL A 141 6.39 32.26 31.95
CA VAL A 141 7.83 32.38 32.27
C VAL A 141 8.17 33.83 32.65
N LYS A 142 7.67 34.82 31.90
CA LYS A 142 7.84 36.24 32.24
C LYS A 142 7.19 36.60 33.58
N ALA A 143 6.00 36.09 33.88
CA ALA A 143 5.33 36.34 35.16
C ALA A 143 6.09 35.72 36.34
N GLU A 144 6.62 34.51 36.18
CA GLU A 144 7.44 33.84 37.19
C GLU A 144 8.77 34.58 37.42
N ALA A 145 9.46 34.98 36.35
CA ALA A 145 10.67 35.79 36.44
C ALA A 145 10.41 37.16 37.12
N GLN A 146 9.35 37.86 36.73
CA GLN A 146 8.99 39.14 37.35
C GLN A 146 8.61 39.02 38.82
N ALA A 147 7.99 37.91 39.25
CA ALA A 147 7.67 37.67 40.65
C ALA A 147 8.93 37.52 41.50
N VAL A 148 9.90 36.72 41.03
CA VAL A 148 11.21 36.55 41.69
C VAL A 148 11.98 37.88 41.72
N ILE A 149 11.92 38.63 40.63
CA ILE A 149 12.60 39.93 40.49
C ILE A 149 12.03 40.96 41.46
N LYS A 150 10.70 41.06 41.57
CA LYS A 150 10.05 41.94 42.55
C LYS A 150 10.42 41.55 43.97
N GLU A 151 10.39 40.26 44.30
CA GLU A 151 10.77 39.79 45.64
C GLU A 151 12.24 40.12 45.98
N ALA A 152 13.16 40.02 45.02
CA ALA A 152 14.56 40.37 45.19
C ALA A 152 14.78 41.88 45.35
N VAL A 153 14.09 42.71 44.56
CA VAL A 153 14.17 44.18 44.63
C VAL A 153 13.52 44.72 45.91
N ASP A 154 12.44 44.10 46.38
CA ASP A 154 11.77 44.49 47.63
C ASP A 154 12.60 44.14 48.87
N LYS A 155 13.32 43.01 48.84
CA LYS A 155 14.30 42.63 49.89
C LYS A 155 15.55 43.51 49.90
N ALA A 156 15.88 44.17 48.80
CA ALA A 156 16.99 45.12 48.76
C ALA A 156 16.57 46.46 49.37
N GLU A 157 17.29 46.93 50.39
CA GLU A 157 17.09 48.25 51.03
C GLU A 157 17.60 49.39 50.12
N LEU A 158 17.03 49.50 48.92
CA LEU A 158 17.34 50.52 47.92
C LEU A 158 16.32 51.68 47.99
N PRO A 159 16.72 52.93 47.69
CA PRO A 159 15.81 54.07 47.53
C PRO A 159 14.77 53.83 46.43
N ASP A 160 13.59 54.42 46.56
CA ASP A 160 12.45 54.18 45.65
C ASP A 160 12.79 54.42 44.16
N ALA A 161 13.60 55.45 43.87
CA ALA A 161 14.06 55.76 42.51
C ALA A 161 14.93 54.64 41.88
N ALA A 162 15.68 53.89 42.69
CA ALA A 162 16.52 52.78 42.23
C ALA A 162 15.68 51.51 42.02
N LYS A 163 14.65 51.29 42.85
CA LYS A 163 13.68 50.19 42.69
C LYS A 163 12.85 50.34 41.42
N GLU A 164 12.41 51.57 41.11
CA GLU A 164 11.72 51.86 39.84
C GLU A 164 12.64 51.61 38.63
N ARG A 165 13.89 52.05 38.69
CA ARG A 165 14.84 51.86 37.59
C ARG A 165 15.17 50.38 37.33
N LEU A 166 15.32 49.58 38.39
CA LEU A 166 15.56 48.13 38.29
C LEU A 166 14.32 47.41 37.76
N THR A 167 13.13 47.74 38.25
CA THR A 167 11.89 47.12 37.75
C THR A 167 11.64 47.48 36.28
N GLU A 168 11.95 48.70 35.82
CA GLU A 168 11.89 49.05 34.40
C GLU A 168 12.90 48.29 33.54
N ARG A 169 14.13 48.11 34.03
CA ARG A 169 15.20 47.43 33.29
C ARG A 169 14.93 45.95 33.07
N PHE A 170 14.16 45.34 33.97
CA PHE A 170 13.80 43.91 33.93
C PHE A 170 12.35 43.65 33.51
N LYS A 171 11.62 44.64 32.97
CA LYS A 171 10.23 44.49 32.50
C LYS A 171 10.06 43.36 31.46
N ASP A 172 11.06 43.16 30.59
CA ASP A 172 11.03 42.15 29.53
C ASP A 172 11.89 40.91 29.81
N ALA A 173 12.45 40.78 31.01
CA ALA A 173 13.34 39.68 31.34
C ALA A 173 12.57 38.35 31.46
N GLU A 174 13.05 37.33 30.74
CA GLU A 174 12.48 35.97 30.75
C GLU A 174 13.14 35.08 31.82
N THR A 175 14.17 35.58 32.51
CA THR A 175 14.86 34.89 33.60
C THR A 175 15.20 35.86 34.74
N ALA A 176 15.37 35.33 35.95
CA ALA A 176 15.84 36.09 37.11
C ALA A 176 17.38 36.20 37.18
N GLU A 177 18.08 35.79 36.12
CA GLU A 177 19.55 35.79 36.08
C GLU A 177 20.10 37.23 35.99
N GLY A 178 21.13 37.52 36.78
CA GLY A 178 21.77 38.84 36.80
C GLY A 178 21.08 39.90 37.66
N ILE A 179 19.94 39.60 38.30
CA ILE A 179 19.30 40.60 39.18
C ILE A 179 20.09 40.86 40.47
N GLU A 180 20.73 39.83 41.03
CA GLU A 180 21.58 40.01 42.21
C GLU A 180 22.82 40.86 41.89
N GLU A 181 23.39 40.72 40.69
CA GLU A 181 24.51 41.55 40.22
C GLU A 181 24.06 42.99 39.95
N ALA A 182 22.87 43.16 39.36
CA ALA A 182 22.28 44.47 39.13
C ALA A 182 21.97 45.19 40.46
N ILE A 183 21.40 44.49 41.43
CA ILE A 183 21.16 45.01 42.79
C ILE A 183 22.48 45.41 43.45
N LYS A 184 23.51 44.55 43.42
CA LYS A 184 24.85 44.89 43.97
C LYS A 184 25.48 46.10 43.27
N SER A 185 25.37 46.17 41.95
CA SER A 185 25.90 47.31 41.18
C SER A 185 25.21 48.63 41.52
N GLU A 186 23.90 48.60 41.80
CA GLU A 186 23.14 49.79 42.18
C GLU A 186 23.43 50.18 43.64
N ILE A 187 23.60 49.20 44.54
CA ILE A 187 24.08 49.44 45.91
C ILE A 187 25.46 50.10 45.89
N ASP A 188 26.41 49.58 45.11
CA ASP A 188 27.77 50.14 44.99
C ASP A 188 27.77 51.54 44.35
N TYR A 189 26.87 51.79 43.40
CA TYR A 189 26.70 53.09 42.78
C TYR A 189 26.14 54.12 43.77
N ILE A 190 25.11 53.74 44.54
CA ILE A 190 24.53 54.60 45.58
C ILE A 190 25.54 54.84 46.71
N ALA A 191 26.31 53.82 47.11
CA ALA A 191 27.37 53.97 48.11
C ALA A 191 28.40 55.00 47.65
N LYS A 192 28.91 54.89 46.41
CA LYS A 192 29.84 55.87 45.82
C LYS A 192 29.23 57.27 45.69
N LEU A 193 27.95 57.37 45.36
CA LEU A 193 27.25 58.66 45.26
C LEU A 193 27.04 59.30 46.63
N SER A 194 26.78 58.50 47.67
CA SER A 194 26.64 58.97 49.06
C SER A 194 27.97 59.47 49.64
N GLU A 195 29.09 58.87 49.23
CA GLU A 195 30.43 59.35 49.59
C GLU A 195 30.82 60.62 48.83
N ALA A 196 30.42 60.75 47.56
CA ALA A 196 30.63 61.96 46.76
C ALA A 196 29.75 63.16 47.19
N GLY A 197 28.63 62.90 47.86
CA GLY A 197 27.72 63.92 48.40
C GLY A 197 28.07 64.44 49.81
N LYS A 198 29.09 63.88 50.47
CA LYS A 198 29.69 64.44 51.69
C LYS A 198 30.81 65.42 51.31
N VAL A 199 30.43 66.56 50.73
CA VAL A 199 31.28 67.77 50.66
C VAL A 199 30.45 68.94 51.14
#